data_AF-A0A951JIT2-F1
#
_entry.id   AF-A0A951JIT2-F1
#
_cell.length_a   1.000
_cell.length_b   1.000
_cell.length_c   1.000
_cell.angle_alpha   90.00
_cell.angle_beta   90.00
_cell.angle_gamma   90.00
#
_symmetry.space_group_name_H-M   'P 1'
#
loop_
_entity.id
_entity.type
_entity.pdbx_description
1 polymer ?
#
loop_
_entity_poly.entity_id
_entity_poly.type
_entity_poly.pdbx_seq_one_letter_code
_entity_poly.pdbx_strand_id
1 'polypeptide(L)'
;MNPHALNVLEYREALDLVARFASSGLGADAVRALEPSADRGFVEPELARVEEMRAFLRGDAGWSEPAIPDVREGLRKLRVEGSVLDGPQL
;
A
#
# COMPACT_ATOMS: atom_id res chain seq x y z
N MET A 1 6.95 8.47 -18.44
CA MET A 1 7.36 7.14 -18.93
C MET A 1 6.60 6.79 -20.20
N ASN A 2 7.14 5.92 -21.07
CA ASN A 2 6.49 5.52 -22.33
C ASN A 2 5.39 4.46 -22.05
N PRO A 3 4.09 4.74 -22.30
CA PRO A 3 3.01 3.79 -22.02
C PRO A 3 3.11 2.47 -22.79
N HIS A 4 3.62 2.49 -24.02
CA HIS A 4 3.80 1.29 -24.82
C HIS A 4 4.84 0.35 -24.20
N ALA A 5 5.95 0.91 -23.71
CA ALA A 5 6.98 0.13 -23.03
C ALA A 5 6.44 -0.53 -21.75
N LEU A 6 5.61 0.18 -20.97
CA LEU A 6 4.98 -0.40 -19.77
C LEU A 6 4.02 -1.55 -20.09
N ASN A 7 3.30 -1.45 -21.21
CA ASN A 7 2.45 -2.53 -21.68
C ASN A 7 3.27 -3.75 -22.14
N VAL A 8 4.34 -3.54 -22.90
CA VAL A 8 5.25 -4.62 -23.33
C VAL A 8 5.90 -5.33 -22.14
N LEU A 9 6.16 -4.59 -21.06
CA LEU A 9 6.71 -5.13 -19.81
C LEU A 9 5.65 -5.73 -18.88
N GLU A 10 4.37 -5.74 -19.27
CA GLU A 10 3.27 -6.25 -18.43
C GLU A 10 3.28 -5.60 -17.03
N TYR A 11 3.52 -4.28 -17.00
CA TYR A 11 3.77 -3.56 -15.75
C TYR A 11 2.57 -3.64 -14.79
N ARG A 12 1.34 -3.62 -15.31
CA ARG A 12 0.14 -3.68 -14.47
C ARG A 12 -0.05 -5.07 -13.86
N GLU A 13 0.23 -6.11 -14.63
CA GLU A 13 0.19 -7.50 -14.21
C GLU A 13 1.27 -7.76 -13.14
N ALA A 14 2.44 -7.15 -13.29
CA ALA A 14 3.50 -7.19 -12.27
C ALA A 14 3.03 -6.53 -10.96
N LEU A 15 2.38 -5.37 -11.02
CA LEU A 15 1.81 -4.73 -9.83
C LEU A 15 0.67 -5.57 -9.22
N ASP A 16 -0.19 -6.18 -10.02
CA ASP A 16 -1.24 -7.07 -9.54
C ASP A 16 -0.67 -8.30 -8.83
N LEU A 17 0.44 -8.85 -9.32
CA LEU A 17 1.14 -9.93 -8.65
C LEU A 17 1.67 -9.50 -7.28
N VAL A 18 2.30 -8.32 -7.19
CA VAL A 18 2.83 -7.78 -5.92
C VAL A 18 1.70 -7.43 -4.95
N ALA A 19 0.60 -6.88 -5.44
CA ALA A 19 -0.55 -6.47 -4.63
C ALA A 19 -1.18 -7.63 -3.86
N ARG A 20 -1.03 -8.87 -4.33
CA ARG A 20 -1.48 -10.09 -3.61
C ARG A 20 -0.75 -10.36 -2.30
N PHE A 21 0.42 -9.73 -2.11
CA PHE A 21 1.23 -9.86 -0.89
C PHE A 21 1.03 -8.69 0.08
N ALA A 22 0.17 -7.72 -0.24
CA ALA A 22 -0.15 -6.64 0.69
C ALA A 22 -0.87 -7.18 1.93
N SER A 23 -0.56 -6.63 3.11
CA SER A 23 -1.22 -7.00 4.38
C SER A 23 -2.66 -6.51 4.49
N SER A 24 -3.14 -5.72 3.52
CA SER A 24 -4.51 -5.19 3.49
C SER A 24 -5.00 -4.87 2.09
N GLY A 25 -6.32 -4.76 1.91
CA GLY A 25 -6.93 -4.32 0.66
C GLY A 25 -6.51 -2.89 0.27
N LEU A 26 -6.34 -2.00 1.24
CA LEU A 26 -5.87 -0.63 1.02
C LEU A 26 -4.42 -0.60 0.51
N GLY A 27 -3.56 -1.46 1.08
CA GLY A 27 -2.18 -1.64 0.60
C GLY A 27 -2.14 -2.22 -0.82
N ALA A 28 -3.01 -3.19 -1.12
CA ALA A 28 -3.11 -3.75 -2.46
C ALA A 28 -3.51 -2.69 -3.50
N ASP A 29 -4.49 -1.84 -3.16
CA ASP A 29 -4.92 -0.73 -4.01
C ASP A 29 -3.79 0.31 -4.19
N ALA A 30 -3.03 0.60 -3.13
CA ALA A 30 -1.87 1.48 -3.21
C ALA A 30 -0.76 0.93 -4.13
N VAL A 31 -0.48 -0.37 -4.07
CA VAL A 31 0.49 -1.02 -4.98
C VAL A 31 0.04 -0.91 -6.43
N ARG A 32 -1.24 -1.17 -6.73
CA ARG A 32 -1.79 -1.08 -8.11
C ARG A 32 -1.73 0.34 -8.68
N ALA A 33 -1.80 1.34 -7.81
CA ALA A 33 -1.75 2.76 -8.18
C ALA A 33 -0.32 3.29 -8.41
N LEU A 34 0.72 2.49 -8.16
CA LEU A 34 2.10 2.92 -8.37
C LEU A 34 2.37 3.24 -9.84
N GLU A 35 3.17 4.29 -10.03
CA GLU A 35 3.72 4.69 -11.32
C GLU A 35 5.24 4.73 -11.21
N PRO A 36 5.97 4.34 -12.27
CA PRO A 36 7.43 4.40 -12.23
C PRO A 36 7.93 5.84 -12.17
N SER A 37 8.94 6.08 -11.33
CA SER A 37 9.57 7.39 -11.16
C SER A 37 11.07 7.32 -11.42
N ALA A 38 11.62 8.39 -12.01
CA ALA A 38 13.05 8.62 -12.13
C ALA A 38 13.54 9.72 -11.18
N ASP A 39 12.64 10.27 -10.36
CA ASP A 39 13.00 11.26 -9.35
C ASP A 39 13.73 10.56 -8.20
N ARG A 40 15.02 10.82 -8.10
CA ARG A 40 15.88 10.28 -7.06
C ARG A 40 15.40 10.65 -5.65
N GLY A 41 14.89 11.87 -5.46
CA GLY A 41 14.38 12.33 -4.17
C GLY A 41 13.15 11.58 -3.70
N PHE A 42 12.40 10.99 -4.64
CA PHE A 42 11.30 10.07 -4.35
C PHE A 42 11.77 8.63 -4.19
N VAL A 43 12.64 8.14 -5.07
CA VAL A 43 13.06 6.73 -5.13
C VAL A 43 13.88 6.32 -3.91
N GLU A 44 14.84 7.14 -3.47
CA GLU A 44 15.73 6.76 -2.36
C GLU A 44 14.98 6.53 -1.03
N PRO A 45 14.08 7.43 -0.58
CA PRO A 45 13.29 7.19 0.63
C PRO A 45 12.37 5.96 0.55
N GLU A 46 11.76 5.70 -0.62
CA GLU A 46 10.87 4.54 -0.80
C GLU A 46 11.65 3.22 -0.75
N LEU A 47 12.84 3.17 -1.35
CA LEU A 47 13.72 2.00 -1.25
C LEU A 47 14.21 1.76 0.19
N ALA A 48 14.54 2.83 0.92
CA ALA A 48 14.92 2.74 2.33
C ALA A 48 13.77 2.16 3.19
N ARG A 49 12.54 2.65 2.98
CA ARG A 49 11.34 2.12 3.67
C ARG A 49 11.13 0.62 3.39
N VAL A 50 11.31 0.18 2.14
CA VAL A 50 11.18 -1.23 1.78
C VAL A 50 12.24 -2.08 2.47
N GLU A 51 13.49 -1.60 2.57
CA GLU A 51 14.54 -2.34 3.26
C GLU A 51 14.29 -2.45 4.77
N GLU A 52 13.82 -1.37 5.41
CA GLU A 52 13.41 -1.39 6.82
C GLU A 52 12.31 -2.43 7.06
N MET A 53 11.28 -2.43 6.21
CA MET A 53 10.18 -3.40 6.30
C MET A 53 10.66 -4.84 6.10
N ARG A 54 11.56 -5.06 5.14
CA ARG A 54 12.18 -6.36 4.88
C ARG A 54 13.01 -6.83 6.09
N ALA A 55 13.76 -5.94 6.72
CA ALA A 55 14.54 -6.25 7.92
C ALA A 55 13.63 -6.61 9.09
N PHE A 56 12.54 -5.86 9.30
CA PHE A 56 11.53 -6.15 10.30
C PHE A 56 10.90 -7.55 10.09
N LEU A 57 10.44 -7.87 8.87
CA LEU A 57 9.79 -9.14 8.56
C LEU A 57 10.72 -10.35 8.70
N ARG A 58 12.04 -10.15 8.56
CA ARG A 58 13.06 -11.18 8.76
C ARG A 58 13.55 -11.30 10.19
N GLY A 59 13.30 -10.28 11.01
CA GLY A 59 13.66 -10.28 12.42
C GLY A 59 12.78 -11.24 13.21
N ASP A 60 13.31 -11.80 14.29
CA ASP A 60 12.57 -12.62 15.24
C ASP A 60 11.91 -11.73 16.31
N ALA A 61 11.20 -10.70 15.85
CA ALA A 61 10.38 -9.89 16.73
C ALA A 61 9.13 -10.71 17.03
N GLY A 62 8.92 -11.13 18.28
CA GLY A 62 7.69 -11.80 18.72
C GLY A 62 6.41 -10.95 18.59
N TRP A 63 6.46 -9.88 17.80
CA TRP A 63 5.39 -8.98 17.45
C TRP A 63 5.16 -9.06 15.94
N SER A 64 3.91 -9.32 15.54
CA SER A 64 3.46 -9.27 14.16
C SER A 64 2.50 -8.09 13.94
N GLU A 65 2.46 -7.59 12.72
CA GLU A 65 1.49 -6.57 12.32
C GLU A 65 0.06 -7.13 12.50
N PRO A 66 -0.83 -6.44 13.25
CA PRO A 66 -2.23 -6.83 13.32
C PRO A 66 -2.91 -6.60 11.96
N ALA A 67 -4.02 -7.29 11.70
CA ALA A 67 -4.77 -7.08 10.46
C ALA A 67 -5.18 -5.60 10.32
N ILE A 68 -4.85 -4.98 9.19
CA ILE A 68 -5.26 -3.60 8.90
C ILE A 68 -6.69 -3.64 8.32
N PRO A 69 -7.65 -2.97 8.97
CA PRO A 69 -9.05 -2.94 8.50
C PRO A 69 -9.24 -1.98 7.32
N ASP A 70 -10.30 -2.20 6.54
CA ASP A 70 -10.72 -1.28 5.50
C ASP A 70 -11.58 -0.14 6.09
N VAL A 71 -10.94 1.01 6.32
CA VAL A 71 -11.58 2.18 6.95
C VAL A 71 -12.37 3.06 5.98
N ARG A 72 -12.46 2.72 4.68
CA ARG A 72 -13.09 3.59 3.67
C ARG A 72 -14.55 3.92 3.99
N GLU A 73 -15.30 2.95 4.48
CA GLU A 73 -16.70 3.17 4.86
C GLU A 73 -16.82 4.10 6.07
N GLY A 74 -15.97 3.90 7.08
CA GLY A 74 -15.90 4.75 8.27
C GLY A 74 -15.56 6.19 7.89
N LEU A 75 -14.51 6.39 7.08
CA LEU A 75 -14.13 7.71 6.58
C LEU A 75 -15.24 8.37 5.74
N ARG A 76 -15.98 7.59 4.94
CA ARG A 76 -17.13 8.09 4.17
C ARG A 76 -18.25 8.57 5.10
N LYS A 77 -18.54 7.85 6.19
CA LYS A 77 -19.54 8.26 7.19
C LYS A 77 -19.15 9.58 7.84
N LEU A 78 -17.89 9.73 8.25
CA LEU A 78 -17.36 10.95 8.88
C LEU A 78 -17.44 12.22 8.02
N ARG A 79 -17.68 12.10 6.71
CA ARG A 79 -17.96 13.28 5.85
C ARG A 79 -19.33 13.90 6.11
N VAL A 80 -20.24 13.19 6.76
CA VAL A 80 -21.55 13.70 7.16
C VAL A 80 -21.39 14.48 8.45
N GLU A 81 -21.76 15.76 8.44
CA GLU A 81 -21.71 16.61 9.63
C GLU A 81 -22.53 16.00 10.77
N GLY A 82 -21.96 15.98 11.99
CA GLY A 82 -22.58 15.37 13.17
C GLY A 82 -22.46 13.85 13.28
N SER A 83 -21.83 13.18 12.32
CA SER A 83 -21.54 11.74 12.42
C SER A 83 -20.33 11.46 13.32
N VAL A 84 -20.34 10.29 13.98
CA VAL A 84 -19.24 9.76 14.79
C VAL A 84 -18.98 8.31 14.41
N LEU A 85 -17.77 7.82 14.67
CA LEU A 85 -17.43 6.41 14.54
C LEU A 85 -17.52 5.71 15.89
N ASP A 86 -18.09 4.51 15.89
CA ASP A 86 -18.01 3.59 17.01
C ASP A 86 -16.76 2.70 16.87
N GLY A 87 -16.21 2.22 18.00
CA GLY A 87 -14.98 1.41 18.02
C GLY A 87 -14.89 0.24 17.00
N PRO A 88 -15.98 -0.51 16.71
CA PRO A 88 -15.97 -1.57 15.70
C PRO A 88 -15.86 -1.08 14.23
N GLN A 89 -15.89 0.22 14.00
CA GLN A 89 -15.78 0.87 12.69
C GLN A 89 -14.37 1.42 12.43
N LEU A 90 -13.45 1.17 13.36
CA LEU A 90 -12.00 1.40 13.26
C LEU A 90 -11.28 0.08 13.09
#